data_AF-A0A0C6FVY6-F1
#
_entry.id   AF-A0A0C6FVY6-F1
#
_cell.length_a   1.000
_cell.length_b   1.000
_cell.length_c   1.000
_cell.angle_alpha   90.00
_cell.angle_beta   90.00
_cell.angle_gamma   90.00
#
_symmetry.space_group_name_H-M   'P 1'
#
loop_
_entity.id
_entity.type
_entity.pdbx_description
1 polymer ?
#
loop_
_entity_poly.entity_id
_entity_poly.type
_entity_poly.pdbx_seq_one_letter_code
_entity_poly.pdbx_strand_id
1 'polypeptide(L)' 'MADTPSQRVKKLREARKASGETETNVWVPAQVQQAIDAAVREGKFPNRRLAIIHALKQVFVGQTM' A
#
# COMPACT_ATOMS: atom_id res chain seq x y z
N MET A 1 0.29 -29.38 -4.39
CA MET A 1 1.54 -28.74 -3.93
C MET A 1 1.20 -27.31 -3.55
N ALA A 2 1.51 -26.88 -2.32
CA ALA A 2 1.23 -25.52 -1.87
C ALA A 2 2.19 -24.54 -2.55
N ASP A 3 1.67 -23.43 -3.08
CA ASP A 3 2.49 -22.38 -3.69
C ASP A 3 3.56 -21.89 -2.70
N THR A 4 4.78 -21.73 -3.20
CA THR A 4 5.86 -21.11 -2.44
C THR A 4 5.54 -19.62 -2.17
N PRO A 5 6.12 -19.01 -1.12
CA PRO A 5 5.89 -17.59 -0.82
C PRO A 5 6.19 -16.66 -2.01
N SER A 6 7.18 -16.99 -2.84
CA SER A 6 7.53 -16.22 -4.04
C SER A 6 6.47 -16.33 -5.14
N GLN A 7 5.89 -17.52 -5.34
CA GLN A 7 4.80 -17.74 -6.29
C GLN A 7 3.52 -16.99 -5.87
N ARG A 8 3.22 -16.95 -4.56
CA ARG A 8 2.09 -16.18 -4.03
C ARG A 8 2.24 -14.69 -4.28
N VAL A 9 3.42 -14.12 -4.02
CA VAL A 9 3.71 -12.70 -4.29
C VAL A 9 3.58 -12.38 -5.77
N LYS A 10 4.07 -13.25 -6.66
CA LYS A 10 3.96 -13.08 -8.11
C LYS A 10 2.49 -13.06 -8.57
N LYS A 11 1.68 -14.03 -8.13
CA LYS A 11 0.23 -14.06 -8.42
C LYS A 11 -0.48 -12.79 -7.93
N LEU A 12 -0.11 -12.32 -6.75
CA LEU A 12 -0.70 -11.11 -6.16
C LEU A 12 -0.33 -9.84 -6.95
N ARG A 13 0.88 -9.75 -7.48
CA ARG A 13 1.29 -8.67 -8.39
C ARG A 13 0.55 -8.73 -9.73
N GLU A 14 0.44 -9.91 -10.33
CA GLU A 14 -0.28 -10.11 -11.60
C GLU A 14 -1.76 -9.73 -11.46
N ALA A 15 -2.41 -10.13 -10.37
CA ALA A 15 -3.79 -9.75 -10.08
C ALA A 15 -3.98 -8.22 -9.93
N ARG A 16 -3.03 -7.53 -9.28
CA ARG A 16 -3.08 -6.06 -9.13
C ARG A 16 -2.84 -5.32 -10.45
N LYS A 17 -1.94 -5.84 -11.28
CA LYS A 17 -1.72 -5.29 -12.63
C LYS A 17 -2.98 -5.43 -13.48
N ALA A 18 -3.69 -6.56 -13.36
CA ALA A 18 -4.95 -6.78 -14.05
C ALA A 18 -6.08 -5.82 -13.58
N SER A 19 -6.04 -5.35 -12.32
CA SER A 19 -7.00 -4.36 -11.82
C SER A 19 -6.64 -2.90 -12.16
N GLY A 20 -5.60 -2.67 -12.98
CA GLY A 20 -5.14 -1.33 -13.36
C GLY A 20 -4.35 -0.60 -12.26
N GLU A 21 -3.99 -1.27 -11.17
CA GLU A 21 -3.11 -0.69 -10.16
C GLU A 21 -1.65 -0.72 -10.61
N THR A 22 -0.92 0.37 -10.39
CA THR A 22 0.51 0.45 -10.65
C THR A 22 1.31 0.33 -9.34
N GLU A 23 2.40 -0.42 -9.36
CA GLU A 23 3.33 -0.54 -8.23
C GLU A 23 4.34 0.60 -8.28
N THR A 24 4.36 1.44 -7.25
CA THR A 24 5.31 2.55 -7.12
C THR A 24 6.18 2.31 -5.88
N ASN A 25 7.48 2.15 -6.08
CA ASN A 25 8.45 2.01 -5.00
C ASN A 25 9.10 3.36 -4.72
N VAL A 26 8.99 3.84 -3.48
CA VAL A 26 9.58 5.13 -3.05
C VAL A 26 10.33 4.96 -1.74
N TRP A 27 11.43 5.69 -1.61
CA TRP A 27 12.12 5.86 -0.33
C TRP A 27 11.43 6.97 0.46
N VAL A 28 11.15 6.71 1.74
CA VAL A 28 10.52 7.70 2.63
C VAL A 28 11.38 7.91 3.88
N PRO A 29 11.34 9.11 4.49
CA PRO A 29 11.99 9.34 5.77
C PRO A 29 11.49 8.38 6.87
N ALA A 30 12.37 7.98 7.79
CA ALA A 30 12.05 7.03 8.86
C ALA A 30 10.83 7.45 9.70
N GLN A 31 10.70 8.74 10.00
CA GLN A 31 9.55 9.30 10.72
C GLN A 31 8.21 9.06 10.01
N VAL A 32 8.21 9.08 8.67
CA VAL A 32 7.00 8.83 7.87
C VAL A 32 6.62 7.35 7.95
N GLN A 33 7.62 6.47 7.84
CA GLN A 33 7.40 5.04 8.02
C GLN A 33 6.86 4.70 9.41
N GLN A 34 7.42 5.31 10.46
CA GLN A 34 6.96 5.13 11.84
C GLN A 34 5.51 5.61 12.02
N ALA A 35 5.14 6.76 11.44
CA ALA A 35 3.76 7.26 11.49
C ALA A 35 2.77 6.32 10.79
N ILE A 36 3.14 5.76 9.63
CA ILE A 36 2.33 4.74 8.93
C ILE A 36 2.17 3.50 9.81
N ASP A 37 3.25 3.04 10.43
CA ASP A 37 3.25 1.85 11.29
C ASP A 37 2.41 2.04 12.54
N ALA A 38 2.49 3.23 13.16
CA ALA A 38 1.66 3.60 14.29
C ALA A 38 0.18 3.59 13.91
N ALA A 39 -0.19 4.18 12.77
CA ALA A 39 -1.59 4.21 12.32
C ALA A 39 -2.17 2.81 12.06
N VAL A 40 -1.36 1.87 11.55
CA VAL A 40 -1.78 0.47 11.40
C VAL A 40 -1.91 -0.22 12.75
N ARG A 41 -0.92 -0.03 13.64
CA ARG A 41 -0.91 -0.63 14.99
C ARG A 41 -2.08 -0.16 15.85
N GLU A 42 -2.46 1.11 15.72
CA GLU A 42 -3.61 1.72 16.39
C GLU A 42 -4.95 1.30 15.77
N GLY A 43 -4.95 0.50 14.70
CA GLY A 43 -6.17 0.02 14.06
C GLY A 43 -6.86 1.05 13.15
N LYS A 44 -6.26 2.22 12.92
CA LYS A 44 -6.81 3.23 11.98
C LYS A 44 -6.86 2.70 10.55
N PHE A 45 -5.91 1.84 10.20
CA PHE A 45 -5.87 1.16 8.90
C PHE A 45 -5.54 -0.32 9.07
N PRO A 46 -6.16 -1.20 8.27
CA PRO A 46 -5.92 -2.65 8.35
C PRO A 46 -4.54 -3.08 7.82
N ASN A 47 -3.87 -2.25 7.02
CA ASN A 47 -2.49 -2.48 6.57
C ASN A 47 -1.87 -1.18 6.03
N ARG A 48 -0.53 -1.20 5.89
CA ARG A 48 0.27 -0.07 5.38
C ARG A 48 -0.21 0.41 4.01
N ARG A 49 -0.58 -0.51 3.11
CA ARG A 49 -1.03 -0.17 1.75
C ARG A 49 -2.28 0.69 1.80
N LEU A 50 -3.27 0.33 2.61
CA LEU A 50 -4.51 1.11 2.72
C LEU A 50 -4.29 2.46 3.42
N ALA A 51 -3.38 2.54 4.40
CA ALA A 51 -2.96 3.81 4.98
C ALA A 51 -2.33 4.75 3.93
N ILE A 52 -1.39 4.24 3.14
CA ILE A 52 -0.69 5.00 2.10
C ILE A 52 -1.66 5.45 1.01
N ILE A 53 -2.52 4.55 0.50
CA ILE A 53 -3.51 4.89 -0.52
C ILE A 53 -4.47 5.96 0.00
N HIS A 54 -4.92 5.86 1.26
CA HIS A 54 -5.79 6.87 1.84
C HIS A 54 -5.12 8.25 1.88
N ALA A 55 -3.87 8.33 2.35
CA ALA A 55 -3.10 9.58 2.38
C ALA A 55 -2.90 10.16 0.97
N LEU A 56 -2.50 9.33 0.00
CA LEU A 56 -2.33 9.78 -1.40
C LEU A 56 -3.64 10.27 -2.00
N LYS A 57 -4.77 9.58 -1.73
CA LYS A 57 -6.09 10.02 -2.19
C LYS A 57 -6.47 11.37 -1.60
N GLN A 58 -6.26 11.60 -0.31
CA GLN A 58 -6.56 12.90 0.30
C GLN A 58 -5.80 14.05 -0.36
N VAL A 59 -4.53 13.83 -0.70
CA VAL A 59 -3.67 14.87 -1.29
C VAL A 59 -3.91 15.08 -2.78
N PHE A 60 -4.02 13.99 -3.56
CA PHE A 60 -3.99 14.04 -5.03
C PHE A 60 -5.33 13.79 -5.71
N VAL A 61 -6.32 13.23 -5.01
CA VAL A 61 -7.65 12.88 -5.58
C VAL A 61 -8.77 13.64 -4.89
N GLY A 62 -8.59 14.01 -3.62
CA GLY A 62 -9.51 14.83 -2.83
C GLY A 62 -9.43 16.33 -3.11
N GLN A 63 -8.49 16.77 -3.96
CA GLN A 63 -8.53 18.11 -4.56
C GLN A 63 -9.46 18.05 -5.77
N THR A 64 -10.76 18.27 -5.53
CA THR A 64 -11.59 18.89 -6.55
C THR A 64 -11.06 20.31 -6.74
N MET A 65 -10.23 20.52 -7.77
CA MET A 65 -10.23 21.80 -8.47
C MET A 65 -11.47 21.88 -9.33
#